data_AF-A0A7J7JSE4-F1
#
_entry.id   AF-A0A7J7JSE4-F1
#
_cell.length_a   1.000
_cell.length_b   1.000
_cell.length_c   1.000
_cell.angle_alpha   90.00
_cell.angle_beta   90.00
_cell.angle_gamma   90.00
#
_symmetry.space_group_name_H-M   'P 1'
#
loop_
_entity.id
_entity.type
_entity.pdbx_description
1 polymer ?
#
loop_
_entity_poly.entity_id
_entity_poly.type
_entity_poly.pdbx_seq_one_letter_code
_entity_poly.pdbx_strand_id
1 'polypeptide(L)'
;MVTSDGYGSHANYSLFKVDDETNCYNLTVDGFSGHISDRLGGSGTTSHNGKCFSTHDKDNDVSQEHNCAMQFQGGWWYHSCYTSNLNGVYSSGNTSSETSAVWAASQKSALHTIVMRITRDD
;
A
#
# COMPACT_ATOMS: atom_id res chain seq x y z
N MET A 1 -3.65 9.84 -6.71
CA MET A 1 -2.30 9.42 -7.12
C MET A 1 -2.09 9.76 -8.59
N VAL A 2 -0.86 10.10 -8.99
CA VAL A 2 -0.49 10.41 -10.38
C VAL A 2 0.76 9.61 -10.71
N THR A 3 0.77 8.91 -11.84
CA THR A 3 1.93 8.17 -12.35
C THR A 3 2.94 9.10 -13.02
N SER A 4 4.20 8.67 -13.17
CA SER A 4 5.26 9.47 -13.80
C SER A 4 4.99 9.88 -15.25
N ASP A 5 4.14 9.13 -15.97
CA ASP A 5 3.64 9.45 -17.31
C ASP A 5 2.39 10.35 -17.32
N GLY A 6 1.95 10.83 -16.15
CA GLY A 6 0.92 11.88 -16.00
C GLY A 6 -0.50 11.40 -15.80
N TYR A 7 -0.76 10.09 -15.71
CA TYR A 7 -2.13 9.58 -15.48
C TYR A 7 -2.55 9.71 -14.02
N GLY A 8 -3.61 10.49 -13.79
CA GLY A 8 -4.24 10.67 -12.48
C GLY A 8 -5.32 9.64 -12.18
N SER A 9 -5.38 9.16 -10.95
CA SER A 9 -6.41 8.23 -10.46
C SER A 9 -6.61 8.39 -8.94
N HIS A 10 -7.73 7.87 -8.43
CA HIS A 10 -8.01 7.86 -7.00
C HIS A 10 -8.73 6.57 -6.58
N ALA A 11 -8.53 6.19 -5.33
CA ALA A 11 -9.24 5.14 -4.61
C ALA A 11 -9.81 5.76 -3.35
N ASN A 12 -11.07 5.48 -3.05
CA ASN A 12 -11.73 5.94 -1.84
C ASN A 12 -12.13 4.71 -1.02
N TYR A 13 -11.98 4.81 0.30
CA TYR A 13 -12.51 3.84 1.26
C TYR A 13 -13.33 4.63 2.26
N SER A 14 -14.62 4.29 2.42
CA SER A 14 -15.47 4.98 3.40
C SER A 14 -15.10 4.63 4.84
N LEU A 15 -14.46 3.47 5.06
CA LEU A 15 -13.85 3.11 6.33
C LEU A 15 -12.34 3.02 6.15
N PHE A 16 -11.61 3.80 6.95
CA PHE A 16 -10.17 3.67 7.11
C PHE A 16 -9.84 3.80 8.60
N LYS A 17 -9.29 2.73 9.19
CA LYS A 17 -8.91 2.68 10.59
C LYS A 17 -7.52 2.07 10.72
N VAL A 18 -6.72 2.64 11.61
CA VAL A 18 -5.42 2.12 12.03
C VAL A 18 -5.46 1.97 13.54
N ASP A 19 -5.16 0.77 14.03
CA ASP A 19 -5.10 0.53 15.48
C ASP A 19 -3.82 1.12 16.11
N ASP A 20 -3.71 1.02 17.42
CA ASP A 20 -2.51 1.47 18.15
C ASP A 20 -1.32 0.51 18.00
N GLU A 21 -0.19 0.90 18.59
CA GLU A 21 1.05 0.12 18.54
C GLU A 21 0.93 -1.26 19.18
N THR A 22 0.13 -1.41 20.24
CA THR A 22 -0.04 -2.71 20.92
C THR A 22 -0.72 -3.74 20.02
N ASN A 23 -1.47 -3.25 19.03
CA ASN A 23 -2.10 -4.03 17.97
C ASN A 23 -1.34 -3.89 16.63
N CYS A 24 -0.05 -3.54 16.70
CA CYS A 24 0.86 -3.44 15.56
C CYS A 24 0.36 -2.53 14.43
N TYR A 25 -0.38 -1.47 14.77
CA TYR A 25 -0.95 -0.53 13.81
C TYR A 25 -1.80 -1.23 12.74
N ASN A 26 -2.60 -2.23 13.12
CA ASN A 26 -3.42 -3.01 12.18
C ASN A 26 -4.31 -2.12 11.30
N LEU A 27 -4.32 -2.37 9.99
CA LEU A 27 -5.16 -1.65 9.03
C LEU A 27 -6.53 -2.31 8.90
N THR A 28 -7.59 -1.52 9.01
CA THR A 28 -8.94 -1.92 8.55
C THR A 28 -9.43 -0.95 7.49
N VAL A 29 -9.82 -1.48 6.34
CA VAL A 29 -10.46 -0.73 5.24
C VAL A 29 -11.73 -1.40 4.76
N ASP A 30 -12.72 -0.59 4.38
CA ASP A 30 -13.97 -1.06 3.77
C ASP A 30 -14.64 0.07 2.94
N GLY A 31 -15.68 -0.28 2.19
CA GLY A 31 -16.48 0.64 1.38
C GLY A 31 -15.67 1.24 0.23
N PHE A 32 -14.90 0.39 -0.44
CA PHE A 32 -14.11 0.81 -1.60
C PHE A 32 -15.00 1.40 -2.69
N SER A 33 -14.58 2.55 -3.25
CA SER A 33 -15.16 3.14 -4.45
C SER A 33 -14.10 3.84 -5.30
N GLY A 34 -14.37 3.93 -6.60
CA GLY A 34 -13.47 4.52 -7.59
C GLY A 34 -13.46 3.71 -8.89
N HIS A 35 -12.72 4.21 -9.88
CA HIS A 35 -12.61 3.59 -11.21
C HIS A 35 -11.37 2.69 -11.37
N ILE A 36 -10.66 2.43 -10.26
CA ILE A 36 -9.48 1.56 -10.22
C ILE A 36 -9.78 0.30 -9.42
N SER A 37 -8.93 -0.72 -9.51
CA SER A 37 -9.08 -1.92 -8.70
C SER A 37 -8.80 -1.64 -7.22
N ASP A 38 -9.53 -2.29 -6.34
CA ASP A 38 -9.25 -2.30 -4.90
C ASP A 38 -7.94 -3.06 -4.63
N ARG A 39 -6.95 -2.36 -4.08
CA ARG A 39 -5.64 -2.94 -3.75
C ARG A 39 -5.43 -3.07 -2.25
N LEU A 40 -6.09 -2.27 -1.41
CA LEU A 40 -5.97 -2.42 0.04
C LEU A 40 -6.94 -3.44 0.61
N GLY A 41 -8.21 -3.36 0.21
CA GLY A 41 -9.34 -4.12 0.74
C GLY A 41 -9.64 -5.43 0.04
N GLY A 42 -9.02 -5.68 -1.12
CA GLY A 42 -9.26 -6.87 -1.94
C GLY A 42 -9.05 -8.19 -1.19
N SER A 43 -9.51 -9.31 -1.75
CA SER A 43 -9.34 -10.63 -1.13
C SER A 43 -8.04 -11.32 -1.58
N GLY A 44 -7.53 -12.23 -0.75
CA GLY A 44 -6.40 -13.10 -1.08
C GLY A 44 -5.14 -12.87 -0.23
N THR A 45 -4.09 -13.60 -0.58
CA THR A 45 -2.82 -13.66 0.17
C THR A 45 -1.90 -12.45 -0.04
N THR A 46 -2.42 -11.36 -0.59
CA THR A 46 -1.68 -10.11 -0.77
C THR A 46 -2.51 -8.89 -0.37
N SER A 47 -3.67 -9.12 0.25
CA SER A 47 -4.52 -8.08 0.81
C SER A 47 -3.85 -7.37 1.98
N HIS A 48 -3.97 -6.05 2.00
CA HIS A 48 -3.45 -5.21 3.08
C HIS A 48 -4.45 -5.09 4.25
N ASN A 49 -5.73 -5.43 4.03
CA ASN A 49 -6.77 -5.35 5.03
C ASN A 49 -6.56 -6.38 6.15
N GLY A 50 -6.69 -5.92 7.39
CA GLY A 50 -6.45 -6.70 8.60
C GLY A 50 -4.98 -7.03 8.86
N LYS A 51 -4.03 -6.35 8.23
CA LYS A 51 -2.59 -6.62 8.39
C LYS A 51 -1.91 -5.63 9.31
N CYS A 52 -0.88 -6.10 10.00
CA CYS A 52 -0.01 -5.32 10.84
C CYS A 52 0.98 -4.52 9.98
N PHE A 53 1.46 -3.39 10.50
CA PHE A 53 2.44 -2.57 9.80
C PHE A 53 3.85 -3.12 10.02
N SER A 54 4.59 -3.36 8.93
CA SER A 54 5.98 -3.84 8.99
C SER A 54 6.95 -2.75 8.50
N THR A 55 8.14 -2.75 9.09
CA THR A 55 9.28 -1.92 8.68
C THR A 55 10.52 -2.79 8.51
N HIS A 56 11.58 -2.23 7.94
CA HIS A 56 12.84 -2.95 7.71
C HIS A 56 13.44 -3.58 8.98
N ASP A 57 13.12 -3.03 10.15
CA ASP A 57 13.60 -3.44 11.47
C ASP A 57 12.51 -4.09 12.35
N LYS A 58 11.26 -4.15 11.89
CA LYS A 58 10.13 -4.78 12.60
C LYS A 58 9.26 -5.58 11.63
N ASP A 59 9.48 -6.89 11.60
CA ASP A 59 8.75 -7.81 10.75
C ASP A 59 7.43 -8.26 11.38
N ASN A 60 6.32 -7.71 10.90
CA ASN A 60 4.96 -8.12 11.26
C ASN A 60 4.19 -8.65 10.04
N ASP A 61 4.88 -8.96 8.94
CA ASP A 61 4.21 -9.44 7.74
C ASP A 61 3.94 -10.95 7.82
N VAL A 62 3.24 -11.50 6.82
CA VAL A 62 2.82 -12.91 6.85
C VAL A 62 3.77 -13.79 6.02
N SER A 63 4.71 -13.18 5.29
CA SER A 63 5.69 -13.91 4.50
C SER A 63 6.50 -14.85 5.40
N GLN A 64 6.69 -16.09 4.94
CA GLN A 64 7.50 -17.08 5.67
C GLN A 64 8.96 -17.06 5.21
N GLU A 65 9.25 -16.36 4.12
CA GLU A 65 10.53 -16.47 3.41
C GLU A 65 11.47 -15.29 3.70
N HIS A 66 10.92 -14.10 3.90
CA HIS A 66 11.68 -12.85 4.04
C HIS A 66 10.80 -11.72 4.59
N ASN A 67 11.43 -10.71 5.19
CA ASN A 67 10.77 -9.46 5.55
C ASN A 67 10.50 -8.63 4.28
N CYS A 68 9.22 -8.44 3.95
CA CYS A 68 8.78 -7.69 2.77
C CYS A 68 9.19 -6.21 2.82
N ALA A 69 9.20 -5.60 4.01
CA ALA A 69 9.61 -4.20 4.17
C ALA A 69 11.11 -4.00 3.89
N MET A 70 11.95 -5.01 4.17
CA MET A 70 13.35 -5.01 3.77
C MET A 70 13.52 -5.16 2.26
N GLN A 71 12.83 -6.12 1.64
CA GLN A 71 12.97 -6.41 0.21
C GLN A 71 12.42 -5.28 -0.67
N PHE A 72 11.23 -4.76 -0.34
CA PHE A 72 10.51 -3.80 -1.17
C PHE A 72 10.65 -2.34 -0.70
N GLN A 73 11.49 -2.10 0.31
CA GLN A 73 11.98 -0.79 0.73
C GLN A 73 10.86 0.23 1.00
N GLY A 74 10.01 -0.08 1.97
CA GLY A 74 8.96 0.83 2.43
C GLY A 74 8.20 0.22 3.61
N GLY A 75 7.83 1.03 4.59
CA GLY A 75 6.96 0.57 5.68
C GLY A 75 5.52 0.44 5.19
N TRP A 76 4.90 -0.73 5.38
CA TRP A 76 3.55 -0.97 4.87
C TRP A 76 2.82 -2.12 5.59
N TRP A 77 1.52 -2.24 5.36
CA TRP A 77 0.69 -3.32 5.86
C TRP A 77 0.82 -4.58 4.99
N TYR A 78 2.00 -5.20 5.00
CA TYR A 78 2.29 -6.34 4.12
C TYR A 78 1.58 -7.64 4.58
N HIS A 79 1.16 -8.46 3.61
CA HIS A 79 0.78 -9.86 3.86
C HIS A 79 1.89 -10.79 3.35
N SER A 80 1.65 -11.55 2.27
CA SER A 80 2.73 -12.10 1.44
C SER A 80 3.20 -10.99 0.53
N CYS A 81 3.79 -9.98 1.18
CA CYS A 81 4.19 -8.70 0.62
C CYS A 81 3.01 -7.88 0.13
N TYR A 82 2.97 -7.43 -1.12
CA TYR A 82 2.05 -6.36 -1.49
C TYR A 82 1.31 -6.55 -2.82
N THR A 83 0.10 -5.99 -2.88
CA THR A 83 -0.49 -5.58 -4.15
C THR A 83 -0.29 -4.08 -4.43
N SER A 84 -0.13 -3.26 -3.40
CA SER A 84 0.20 -1.83 -3.47
C SER A 84 1.37 -1.51 -2.52
N ASN A 85 2.26 -0.61 -2.91
CA ASN A 85 3.30 -0.08 -2.03
C ASN A 85 3.36 1.44 -2.17
N LEU A 86 2.54 2.17 -1.43
CA LEU A 86 2.50 3.64 -1.53
C LEU A 86 3.68 4.33 -0.84
N ASN A 87 4.36 3.62 0.07
CA ASN A 87 5.56 4.07 0.77
C ASN A 87 6.85 3.53 0.15
N GLY A 88 6.77 3.02 -1.09
CA GLY A 88 7.93 2.54 -1.83
C GLY A 88 8.88 3.68 -2.25
N VAL A 89 9.99 3.30 -2.84
CA VAL A 89 11.03 4.20 -3.31
C VAL A 89 10.49 5.13 -4.40
N TYR A 90 10.68 6.43 -4.19
CA TYR A 90 10.44 7.44 -5.22
C TYR A 90 11.58 7.42 -6.24
N SER A 91 11.24 7.34 -7.52
CA SER A 91 12.18 7.40 -8.64
C SER A 91 11.75 8.47 -9.63
N SER A 92 12.72 9.20 -10.18
CA SER A 92 12.49 10.17 -11.26
C SER A 92 12.27 9.52 -12.63
N GLY A 93 12.43 8.20 -12.72
CA GLY A 93 12.17 7.42 -13.92
C GLY A 93 10.69 7.16 -14.18
N ASN A 94 10.36 6.86 -15.44
CA ASN A 94 9.00 6.52 -15.86
C ASN A 94 8.65 5.04 -15.66
N THR A 95 9.64 4.20 -15.33
CA THR A 95 9.46 2.76 -15.14
C THR A 95 9.49 2.39 -13.67
N SER A 96 8.54 1.57 -13.24
CA SER A 96 8.54 0.96 -11.91
C SER A 96 9.57 -0.17 -11.80
N SER A 97 9.99 -0.41 -10.57
CA SER A 97 10.72 -1.57 -10.09
C SER A 97 9.93 -2.20 -8.94
N GLU A 98 10.37 -3.35 -8.44
CA GLU A 98 9.75 -4.02 -7.30
C GLU A 98 9.73 -3.18 -6.00
N THR A 99 10.64 -2.22 -5.87
CA THR A 99 10.71 -1.32 -4.71
C THR A 99 9.95 -0.02 -4.91
N SER A 100 9.45 0.23 -6.12
CA SER A 100 8.87 1.53 -6.48
C SER A 100 7.55 1.79 -5.77
N ALA A 101 7.26 3.08 -5.55
CA ALA A 101 5.95 3.47 -5.09
C ALA A 101 4.88 3.19 -6.16
N VAL A 102 3.94 2.28 -5.88
CA VAL A 102 2.92 1.81 -6.85
C VAL A 102 1.58 1.57 -6.16
N TRP A 103 0.49 1.77 -6.92
CA TRP A 103 -0.84 1.32 -6.53
C TRP A 103 -1.06 -0.16 -6.83
N ALA A 104 -0.52 -0.64 -7.96
CA ALA A 104 -0.57 -2.06 -8.29
C ALA A 104 0.84 -2.58 -8.59
N ALA A 105 1.21 -3.73 -8.03
CA ALA A 105 2.50 -4.38 -8.28
C ALA A 105 2.79 -4.63 -9.78
N SER A 106 1.74 -4.71 -10.60
CA SER A 106 1.85 -4.87 -12.06
C SER A 106 1.93 -3.56 -12.85
N GLN A 107 1.87 -2.39 -12.20
CA GLN A 107 2.02 -1.11 -12.88
C GLN A 107 3.41 -1.01 -13.49
N LYS A 108 3.47 -0.55 -14.75
CA LYS A 108 4.74 -0.30 -15.45
C LYS A 108 5.36 1.06 -15.11
N SER A 109 4.53 2.00 -14.66
CA SER A 109 4.93 3.36 -14.29
C SER A 109 4.79 3.54 -12.79
N ALA A 110 5.84 4.03 -12.14
CA ALA A 110 5.79 4.37 -10.72
C ALA A 110 4.87 5.58 -10.48
N LEU A 111 4.44 5.74 -9.23
CA LEU A 111 3.70 6.92 -8.79
C LEU A 111 4.67 8.08 -8.57
N HIS A 112 4.39 9.19 -9.24
CA HIS A 112 5.09 10.46 -9.07
C HIS A 112 4.47 11.32 -7.98
N THR A 113 3.14 11.24 -7.79
CA THR A 113 2.44 11.97 -6.75
C THR A 113 1.52 11.04 -5.98
N ILE A 114 1.72 10.99 -4.66
CA ILE A 114 0.94 10.16 -3.73
C ILE A 114 0.44 11.07 -2.62
N VAL A 115 -0.86 11.01 -2.37
CA VAL A 115 -1.51 11.80 -1.33
C VAL A 115 -2.57 10.89 -0.70
N MET A 116 -2.40 10.59 0.59
CA MET A 116 -3.39 9.92 1.42
C MET A 116 -4.04 10.97 2.32
N ARG A 117 -5.37 11.00 2.37
CA ARG A 117 -6.16 11.95 3.17
C ARG A 117 -7.26 11.19 3.88
N ILE A 118 -7.52 11.55 5.12
CA ILE A 118 -8.62 11.03 5.93
C ILE A 118 -9.51 12.21 6.27
N THR A 119 -10.82 12.05 6.08
CA THR A 119 -11.84 12.98 6.56
C THR A 119 -12.62 12.29 7.67
N ARG A 120 -13.15 13.06 8.62
CA ARG A 120 -14.13 12.55 9.57
C ARG A 120 -15.51 12.86 9.00
N ASP A 121 -16.44 11.93 9.14
CA ASP A 121 -17.85 12.24 8.95
C ASP A 121 -18.28 13.09 10.15
N ASP A 122 -18.75 14.31 9.86
CA ASP A 122 -19.21 15.30 10.84
C ASP A 122 -20.56 14.91 11.46
#